data_AF-A0A3C1V9X1-F1
#
_entry.id   AF-A0A3C1V9X1-F1
#
_cell.length_a   1.000
_cell.length_b   1.000
_cell.length_c   1.000
_cell.angle_alpha   90.00
_cell.angle_beta   90.00
_cell.angle_gamma   90.00
#
_symmetry.space_group_name_H-M   'P 1'
#
loop_
_entity.id
_entity.type
_entity.pdbx_description
1 polymer ?
#
loop_
_entity_poly.entity_id
_entity_poly.type
_entity_poly.pdbx_seq_one_letter_code
_entity_poly.pdbx_strand_id
1 'polypeptide(L)' 'DYGHTTAEIFSPGRTRGTLRAYHRHHVSDDLLANVGEQDLTAHVNFSAIQKTGEDAGLKTENFCTQPQFLTQILG' A
#
# COMPACT_ATOMS: atom_id res chain seq x y z
N ASP A 1 -5.93 -0.04 3.43
CA ASP A 1 -5.30 -0.43 2.15
C ASP A 1 -4.14 -1.38 2.40
N TYR A 2 -3.60 -2.01 1.36
CA TYR A 2 -2.37 -2.78 1.39
C TYR A 2 -1.18 -1.84 1.28
N GLY A 3 -0.31 -1.87 2.27
CA GLY A 3 0.76 -0.90 2.36
C GLY A 3 1.73 -1.20 3.47
N HIS A 4 2.74 -0.36 3.56
CA HIS A 4 3.87 -0.51 4.47
C HIS A 4 4.39 0.87 4.89
N THR A 5 5.20 0.90 5.93
CA THR A 5 6.00 2.07 6.28
C THR A 5 7.12 2.30 5.24
N THR A 6 7.68 3.51 5.21
CA THR A 6 8.84 3.83 4.36
C THR A 6 9.99 2.83 4.55
N ALA A 7 10.30 2.46 5.80
CA ALA A 7 11.41 1.53 6.09
C ALA A 7 11.19 0.13 5.50
N GLU A 8 9.94 -0.36 5.54
CA GLU A 8 9.57 -1.66 4.99
C GLU A 8 9.52 -1.66 3.45
N ILE A 9 9.04 -0.57 2.84
CA ILE A 9 9.02 -0.39 1.37
C ILE A 9 10.45 -0.38 0.81
N PHE A 10 11.37 0.32 1.47
CA PHE A 10 12.76 0.46 1.02
C PHE A 10 13.71 -0.53 1.71
N SER A 11 13.18 -1.60 2.30
CA SER A 11 14.01 -2.63 2.93
C SER A 11 14.96 -3.28 1.89
N PRO A 12 16.23 -3.56 2.23
CA PRO A 12 17.20 -4.13 1.28
C PRO A 12 16.75 -5.45 0.64
N GLY A 13 15.93 -6.24 1.34
CA GLY A 13 15.39 -7.49 0.83
C GLY A 13 14.31 -7.32 -0.25
N ARG A 14 13.75 -6.12 -0.44
CA ARG A 14 12.70 -5.84 -1.43
C ARG A 14 13.30 -5.23 -2.70
N THR A 15 13.83 -6.08 -3.56
CA THR A 15 14.55 -5.65 -4.78
C THR A 15 13.66 -5.30 -5.98
N ARG A 16 12.41 -5.78 -6.01
CA ARG A 16 11.46 -5.58 -7.13
C ARG A 16 10.36 -4.54 -6.83
N GLY A 17 10.50 -3.78 -5.75
CA GLY A 17 9.46 -2.83 -5.31
C GLY A 17 8.10 -3.50 -5.06
N THR A 18 7.02 -2.76 -5.29
CA THR A 18 5.65 -3.17 -4.93
C THR A 18 4.65 -3.09 -6.09
N LEU A 19 5.07 -2.64 -7.27
CA LEU A 19 4.22 -2.55 -8.46
C LEU A 19 3.79 -3.94 -8.93
N ARG A 20 2.50 -4.11 -9.23
CA ARG A 20 1.87 -5.36 -9.66
C ARG A 20 0.86 -5.10 -10.77
N ALA A 21 0.71 -6.04 -11.68
CA ALA A 21 -0.40 -6.07 -12.62
C ALA A 21 -1.36 -7.22 -12.26
N TYR A 22 -2.66 -6.99 -12.40
CA TYR A 22 -3.69 -8.02 -12.29
C TYR A 22 -4.56 -8.03 -13.54
N HIS A 23 -4.70 -9.20 -14.16
CA HIS A 23 -5.59 -9.42 -15.29
C HIS A 23 -6.44 -10.66 -15.02
N ARG A 24 -7.76 -10.51 -15.04
CA ARG A 24 -8.74 -11.60 -14.80
C ARG A 24 -8.44 -12.44 -13.54
N HIS A 25 -8.15 -11.78 -12.42
CA HIS A 25 -7.80 -12.39 -11.13
C HIS A 25 -6.45 -13.12 -11.08
N HIS A 26 -5.60 -12.96 -12.10
CA HIS A 26 -4.23 -13.47 -12.09
C HIS A 26 -3.22 -12.34 -11.94
N VAL A 27 -2.21 -12.57 -11.10
CA VAL A 27 -1.08 -11.66 -10.97
C VAL A 27 -0.15 -11.82 -12.17
N SER A 28 0.36 -10.70 -12.68
CA SER A 28 1.34 -10.63 -13.76
C SER A 28 2.46 -9.68 -13.37
N ASP A 29 3.68 -10.01 -13.80
CA ASP A 29 4.85 -9.14 -13.72
C ASP A 29 5.03 -8.29 -15.00
N ASP A 30 4.28 -8.59 -16.07
CA ASP A 30 4.30 -7.80 -17.30
C ASP A 30 3.29 -6.65 -17.22
N LEU A 31 3.83 -5.47 -16.93
CA LEU A 31 3.09 -4.23 -16.68
C LEU A 31 2.47 -3.63 -17.95
N LEU A 32 2.93 -4.04 -19.13
CA LEU A 32 2.51 -3.45 -20.41
C LEU A 32 1.75 -4.44 -21.31
N ALA A 33 1.57 -5.69 -20.88
CA ALA A 33 0.93 -6.74 -21.66
C ALA A 33 -0.51 -6.42 -22.12
N ASN A 34 -1.35 -5.82 -21.27
CA ASN A 34 -2.78 -5.63 -21.54
C ASN A 34 -3.23 -4.20 -21.19
N VAL A 35 -2.70 -3.20 -21.88
CA VAL A 35 -2.98 -1.78 -21.60
C VAL A 35 -4.49 -1.49 -21.62
N GLY A 36 -5.01 -0.92 -20.53
CA GLY A 36 -6.43 -0.60 -20.36
C GLY A 36 -7.29 -1.78 -19.92
N GLU A 37 -6.79 -3.01 -19.98
CA GLU A 37 -7.53 -4.23 -19.59
C GLU A 37 -6.99 -4.91 -18.33
N GLN A 38 -5.82 -4.50 -17.85
CA GLN A 38 -5.26 -4.94 -16.57
C GLN A 38 -5.24 -3.83 -15.54
N ASP A 39 -5.45 -4.19 -14.27
CA ASP A 39 -5.27 -3.31 -13.14
C ASP A 39 -3.77 -3.20 -12.80
N LEU A 40 -3.32 -1.99 -12.49
CA LEU A 40 -1.97 -1.71 -12.03
C LEU A 40 -2.05 -1.11 -10.63
N THR A 41 -1.38 -1.76 -9.67
CA THR A 41 -1.39 -1.34 -8.28
C THR A 41 0.00 -1.36 -7.67
N ALA A 42 0.18 -0.64 -6.57
CA ALA A 42 1.38 -0.67 -5.75
C ALA A 42 0.99 -0.53 -4.27
N HIS A 43 1.79 -1.11 -3.38
CA HIS A 43 1.56 -0.95 -1.94
C HIS A 43 1.69 0.52 -1.54
N VAL A 44 0.75 0.97 -0.70
CA VAL A 44 0.71 2.34 -0.16
C VAL A 44 1.89 2.58 0.79
N ASN A 45 2.52 3.76 0.68
CA ASN A 45 3.46 4.24 1.68
C ASN A 45 2.71 5.03 2.77
N PHE A 46 2.41 4.37 3.89
CA PHE A 46 1.64 5.00 4.97
C PHE A 46 2.42 6.10 5.69
N SER A 47 3.74 5.96 5.82
CA SER A 47 4.57 7.01 6.44
C SER A 47 4.54 8.30 5.61
N ALA A 48 4.51 8.19 4.28
CA ALA A 48 4.38 9.35 3.40
C ALA A 48 3.01 10.03 3.54
N ILE A 49 1.92 9.26 3.66
CA ILE A 49 0.57 9.80 3.87
C ILE A 49 0.48 10.51 5.22
N GLN A 50 0.92 9.87 6.31
CA GLN A 50 0.94 10.47 7.65
C GLN A 50 1.70 11.78 7.65
N LYS A 51 2.93 11.78 7.14
CA LYS A 51 3.75 12.98 7.02
C LYS A 51 3.06 14.09 6.24
N THR A 52 2.47 13.76 5.09
CA THR A 52 1.79 14.75 4.24
C THR A 52 0.58 15.37 4.96
N GLY A 53 -0.19 14.56 5.69
CA GLY A 53 -1.31 15.05 6.50
C GLY A 53 -0.84 15.95 7.64
N GLU A 54 0.18 15.55 8.37
CA GLU A 54 0.76 16.31 9.48
C GLU A 54 1.39 17.63 9.03
N ASP A 55 2.10 17.63 7.90
CA ASP A 55 2.63 18.84 7.28
C ASP A 55 1.50 19.80 6.84
N ALA A 56 0.29 19.28 6.57
CA ALA A 56 -0.91 20.07 6.29
C ALA A 56 -1.73 20.46 7.55
N GLY A 57 -1.23 20.15 8.75
CA GLY A 57 -1.87 20.47 10.02
C GLY A 57 -2.93 19.46 10.50
N LEU A 58 -3.01 18.29 9.85
CA LEU A 58 -3.85 17.19 10.33
C LEU A 58 -3.14 16.42 11.46
N LYS A 59 -3.92 15.72 12.28
CA LYS A 59 -3.41 14.81 13.30
C LYS A 59 -3.69 13.37 12.89
N THR A 60 -2.66 12.54 12.92
CA THR A 60 -2.82 11.09 12.77
C THR A 60 -3.48 10.52 14.04
N GLU A 61 -4.69 9.98 13.93
CA GLU A 61 -5.43 9.43 15.09
C GLU A 61 -4.99 8.02 15.47
N ASN A 62 -4.93 7.09 14.50
CA ASN A 62 -4.50 5.72 14.75
C ASN A 62 -3.80 5.14 13.51
N PHE A 63 -2.76 4.33 13.73
CA PHE A 63 -2.09 3.57 12.69
C PHE A 63 -1.87 2.14 13.19
N CYS A 64 -2.70 1.22 12.69
CA CYS A 64 -2.67 -0.18 13.06
C CYS A 64 -3.03 -1.06 11.85
N THR A 65 -2.81 -2.36 11.99
CA THR A 65 -3.20 -3.33 10.95
C THR A 65 -4.72 -3.44 10.86
N GLN A 66 -5.24 -3.86 9.70
CA GLN A 66 -6.67 -4.06 9.52
C GLN A 66 -7.29 -5.00 10.58
N PRO A 67 -6.70 -6.15 10.94
CA PRO A 67 -7.25 -6.99 12.01
C PRO A 67 -7.32 -6.27 13.35
N GLN A 68 -6.26 -5.54 13.74
CA GLN A 68 -6.24 -4.77 14.99
C GLN A 68 -7.36 -3.72 15.01
N PHE A 69 -7.50 -2.95 13.92
CA PHE A 69 -8.58 -1.97 13.79
C PHE A 69 -9.96 -2.62 13.95
N LEU A 70 -10.21 -3.72 13.22
CA LEU A 70 -11.49 -4.42 13.27
C LEU A 70 -11.81 -4.95 14.67
N THR A 71 -10.83 -5.47 15.40
CA THR A 71 -11.06 -5.93 16.78
C THR A 71 -11.38 -4.80 17.77
N GLN A 72 -10.89 -3.58 17.52
CA GLN A 72 -11.13 -2.43 18.39
C GLN A 72 -12.53 -1.82 18.22
N ILE A 73 -13.14 -1.97 17.03
CA ILE A 73 -14.47 -1.42 16.74
C ILE A 73 -15.62 -2.42 16.96
N LEU A 74 -15.30 -3.70 17.12
CA LEU A 74 -16.26 -4.78 17.37
C LEU A 74 -16.49 -5.06 18.86
N GLY A 75 -15.71 -4.42 19.74
CA GLY A 75 -15.90 -4.43 21.19
C GLY A 75 -16.67 -3.20 21.65
#